data_AF-A0A9E5V8I9-F1
#
_entry.id   AF-A0A9E5V8I9-F1
#
_cell.length_a   1.000
_cell.length_b   1.000
_cell.length_c   1.000
_cell.angle_alpha   90.00
_cell.angle_beta   90.00
_cell.angle_gamma   90.00
#
_symmetry.space_group_name_H-M   'P 1'
#
loop_
_entity.id
_entity.type
_entity.pdbx_description
1 polymer ?
#
loop_
_entity_poly.entity_id
_entity_poly.type
_entity_poly.pdbx_seq_one_letter_code
_entity_poly.pdbx_strand_id
1 'polypeptide(L)'
;MGNKIIGNRVNKNNYFSQRIQFLFLKSPLPIIFIVGIISCFFLVSNLVFQKPFQPEIFAKNLNQEPSIPTAIVVGYSDYQDVALGLSFALALHQLQEKSNLEANINSNLDSSFKYKSNSQPTELAFFSKKQSFEEVLKKISNNISIKKNQPSSTDNLNIKISNLNLWLVASGLRKREFPKQIIISSPNYCQRDINQYYRIGIPYQLYRCY
;
A
#
# COMPACT_ATOMS: atom_id res chain seq x y z
N MET A 1 -73.73 21.32 56.97
CA MET A 1 -72.72 20.45 57.62
C MET A 1 -72.22 19.45 56.57
N GLY A 2 -70.92 19.44 56.29
CA GLY A 2 -70.32 18.48 55.34
C GLY A 2 -69.02 18.98 54.71
N ASN A 3 -67.97 19.19 55.52
CA ASN A 3 -66.62 19.46 55.01
C ASN A 3 -65.96 18.14 54.59
N LYS A 4 -65.54 18.02 53.33
CA LYS A 4 -64.68 16.92 52.86
C LYS A 4 -63.29 17.47 52.55
N ILE A 5 -62.33 17.05 53.38
CA ILE A 5 -60.92 17.46 53.36
C ILE A 5 -60.24 16.84 52.13
N ILE A 6 -59.59 17.67 51.31
CA ILE A 6 -58.75 17.27 50.18
C ILE A 6 -57.33 17.03 50.71
N GLY A 7 -56.92 15.76 50.78
CA GLY A 7 -55.56 15.36 51.14
C GLY A 7 -54.60 15.54 49.95
N ASN A 8 -53.66 16.46 50.10
CA ASN A 8 -52.60 16.74 49.12
C ASN A 8 -51.48 15.69 49.25
N ARG A 9 -51.27 14.86 48.22
CA ARG A 9 -50.26 13.79 48.21
C ARG A 9 -48.95 14.35 47.62
N VAL A 10 -48.01 14.71 48.49
CA VAL A 10 -46.67 15.21 48.11
C VAL A 10 -45.87 14.09 47.42
N ASN A 11 -45.37 14.40 46.22
CA ASN A 11 -44.64 13.49 45.33
C ASN A 11 -43.19 13.28 45.82
N LYS A 12 -42.90 12.09 46.37
CA LYS A 12 -41.61 11.71 47.01
C LYS A 12 -40.49 11.32 46.02
N ASN A 13 -40.75 11.29 44.71
CA ASN A 13 -39.82 10.68 43.75
C ASN A 13 -38.59 11.52 43.40
N ASN A 14 -38.56 12.82 43.72
CA ASN A 14 -37.48 13.72 43.31
C ASN A 14 -36.28 13.78 44.29
N TYR A 15 -36.41 13.26 45.52
CA TYR A 15 -35.34 13.38 46.52
C TYR A 15 -34.33 12.21 46.50
N PHE A 16 -34.71 11.05 45.98
CA PHE A 16 -33.86 9.86 45.95
C PHE A 16 -32.85 9.87 44.79
N SER A 17 -33.20 10.50 43.67
CA SER A 17 -32.35 10.61 42.47
C SER A 17 -31.12 11.50 42.68
N GLN A 18 -31.25 12.58 43.48
CA GLN A 18 -30.13 13.52 43.71
C GLN A 18 -29.01 12.96 44.60
N ARG A 19 -29.30 11.99 45.48
CA ARG A 19 -28.27 11.36 46.34
C ARG A 19 -27.42 10.32 45.62
N ILE A 20 -27.95 9.65 44.60
CA ILE A 20 -27.22 8.63 43.84
C ILE A 20 -26.17 9.28 42.91
N GLN A 21 -26.48 10.45 42.34
CA GLN A 21 -25.54 11.19 41.49
C GLN A 21 -24.29 11.71 42.24
N PHE A 22 -24.43 12.05 43.53
CA PHE A 22 -23.33 12.63 44.31
C PHE A 22 -22.34 11.61 44.88
N LEU A 23 -22.75 10.35 45.06
CA LEU A 23 -21.90 9.27 45.59
C LEU A 23 -21.03 8.63 44.51
N PHE A 24 -21.48 8.62 43.24
CA PHE A 24 -20.72 8.05 42.12
C PHE A 24 -19.46 8.86 41.77
N LEU A 25 -19.44 10.16 42.10
CA LEU A 25 -18.37 11.10 41.72
C LEU A 25 -17.12 11.03 42.62
N LYS A 26 -17.18 10.34 43.76
CA LYS A 26 -16.04 10.23 44.71
C LYS A 26 -15.16 8.99 44.51
N SER A 27 -15.60 8.04 43.69
CA SER A 27 -14.82 6.83 43.41
C SER A 27 -13.96 7.01 42.16
N PRO A 28 -12.75 6.43 42.11
CA PRO A 28 -11.90 6.49 40.91
C PRO A 28 -12.39 5.56 39.77
N LEU A 29 -13.36 4.68 40.04
CA LEU A 29 -13.90 3.70 39.09
C LEU A 29 -14.46 4.29 37.78
N PRO A 30 -15.30 5.35 37.79
CA PRO A 30 -15.80 5.96 36.54
C PRO A 30 -14.68 6.57 35.69
N ILE A 31 -13.61 7.09 36.30
CA ILE A 31 -12.47 7.66 35.58
C ILE A 31 -11.77 6.57 34.77
N ILE A 32 -11.55 5.40 35.36
CA ILE A 32 -10.93 4.24 34.69
C ILE A 32 -11.77 3.79 33.48
N PHE A 33 -13.09 3.73 33.63
CA PHE A 33 -14.00 3.39 32.53
C PHE A 33 -13.97 4.43 31.41
N ILE A 34 -13.98 5.72 31.74
CA ILE A 34 -13.91 6.80 30.75
C ILE A 34 -12.58 6.75 29.99
N VAL A 35 -11.45 6.57 30.69
CA VAL A 35 -10.13 6.43 30.04
C VAL A 35 -10.09 5.21 29.13
N GLY A 36 -10.71 4.09 29.53
CA GLY A 36 -10.83 2.89 28.69
C GLY A 36 -11.70 3.08 27.45
N ILE A 37 -12.83 3.80 27.57
CA ILE A 37 -13.68 4.12 26.42
C ILE A 37 -12.96 5.07 25.46
N ILE A 38 -12.27 6.08 26.00
CA ILE A 38 -11.46 7.01 25.20
C ILE A 38 -10.35 6.25 24.47
N SER A 39 -9.59 5.38 25.15
CA SER A 39 -8.52 4.61 24.50
C SER A 39 -9.06 3.66 23.42
N CYS A 40 -10.20 3.02 23.65
CA CYS A 40 -10.90 2.21 22.65
C CYS A 40 -11.31 3.04 21.43
N PHE A 41 -11.87 4.24 21.65
CA PHE A 41 -12.24 5.15 20.57
C PHE A 41 -11.04 5.57 19.71
N PHE A 42 -9.89 5.86 20.32
CA PHE A 42 -8.65 6.18 19.60
C PHE A 42 -8.12 5.00 18.79
N LEU A 43 -8.25 3.77 19.30
CA LEU A 43 -7.88 2.55 18.57
C LEU A 43 -8.80 2.31 17.36
N VAL A 44 -10.12 2.41 17.54
CA VAL A 44 -11.10 2.21 16.45
C VAL A 44 -11.00 3.29 15.38
N SER A 45 -10.72 4.53 15.79
CA SER A 45 -10.62 5.67 14.85
C SER A 45 -9.33 5.67 14.02
N ASN A 46 -8.44 4.66 14.18
CA ASN A 46 -7.14 4.58 13.50
C ASN A 46 -6.25 5.83 13.69
N LEU A 47 -6.56 6.70 14.66
CA LEU A 47 -5.86 7.96 14.90
C LEU A 47 -4.43 7.76 15.44
N VAL A 48 -4.14 6.58 15.98
CA VAL A 48 -2.85 6.25 16.63
C VAL A 48 -1.89 5.47 15.72
N PHE A 49 -2.36 4.89 14.61
CA PHE A 49 -1.54 4.00 13.76
C PHE A 49 -1.66 4.29 12.24
N GLN A 50 -1.40 5.52 11.82
CA GLN A 50 -1.22 5.81 10.39
C GLN A 50 0.22 6.21 10.08
N LYS A 51 1.04 5.23 9.66
CA LYS A 51 1.77 5.48 8.42
C LYS A 51 0.74 5.26 7.32
N PRO A 52 0.22 6.28 6.64
CA PRO A 52 -0.75 6.07 5.58
C PRO A 52 -0.04 5.35 4.45
N PHE A 53 -0.20 4.03 4.43
CA PHE A 53 0.20 3.19 3.34
C PHE A 53 -0.87 3.34 2.26
N GLN A 54 -0.53 4.01 1.16
CA GLN A 54 -1.47 4.35 0.08
C GLN A 54 -1.02 3.63 -1.20
N PRO A 55 -1.39 2.34 -1.34
CA PRO A 55 -0.95 1.53 -2.48
C PRO A 55 -1.49 2.06 -3.81
N GLU A 56 -2.60 2.79 -3.82
CA GLU A 56 -3.16 3.42 -5.02
C GLU A 56 -2.26 4.54 -5.54
N ILE A 57 -1.71 5.37 -4.65
CA ILE A 57 -0.79 6.45 -5.06
C ILE A 57 0.52 5.86 -5.54
N PHE A 58 1.01 4.82 -4.86
CA PHE A 58 2.18 4.06 -5.31
C PHE A 58 1.97 3.53 -6.73
N ALA A 59 0.85 2.84 -6.97
CA ALA A 59 0.52 2.28 -8.27
C ALA A 59 0.39 3.36 -9.36
N LYS A 60 -0.19 4.54 -9.05
CA LYS A 60 -0.22 5.68 -9.99
C LYS A 60 1.17 6.19 -10.35
N ASN A 61 2.09 6.26 -9.38
CA ASN A 61 3.47 6.69 -9.63
C ASN A 61 4.25 5.66 -10.46
N LEU A 62 3.97 4.37 -10.27
CA LEU A 62 4.57 3.32 -11.08
C LEU A 62 4.05 3.33 -12.52
N ASN A 63 2.77 3.65 -12.71
CA ASN A 63 2.10 3.63 -14.01
C ASN A 63 2.16 4.97 -14.77
N GLN A 64 3.14 5.83 -14.49
CA GLN A 64 3.32 7.11 -15.20
C GLN A 64 3.60 6.92 -16.70
N GLU A 65 4.25 5.83 -17.07
CA GLU A 65 4.63 5.50 -18.43
C GLU A 65 4.14 4.08 -18.79
N PRO A 66 2.84 3.90 -19.04
CA PRO A 66 2.23 2.57 -19.23
C PRO A 66 2.74 1.84 -20.48
N SER A 67 3.39 2.57 -21.40
CA SER A 67 4.01 2.01 -22.61
C SER A 67 5.35 1.31 -22.35
N ILE A 68 5.96 1.51 -21.18
CA ILE A 68 7.26 0.92 -20.82
C ILE A 68 7.05 -0.21 -19.80
N PRO A 69 7.64 -1.41 -20.00
CA PRO A 69 7.56 -2.48 -19.03
C PRO A 69 8.12 -2.03 -17.68
N THR A 70 7.48 -2.47 -16.61
CA THR A 70 7.79 -2.02 -15.24
C THR A 70 8.10 -3.22 -14.35
N ALA A 71 9.23 -3.19 -13.65
CA ALA A 71 9.62 -4.19 -12.67
C ALA A 71 9.68 -3.55 -11.28
N ILE A 72 9.19 -4.26 -10.27
CA ILE A 72 9.17 -3.85 -8.87
C ILE A 72 10.07 -4.79 -8.08
N VAL A 73 11.04 -4.22 -7.39
CA VAL A 73 12.00 -4.95 -6.55
C VAL A 73 11.85 -4.46 -5.12
N VAL A 74 11.45 -5.37 -4.23
CA VAL A 74 11.14 -5.06 -2.84
C VAL A 74 12.18 -5.67 -1.91
N GLY A 75 12.91 -4.81 -1.20
CA GLY A 75 13.80 -5.18 -0.13
C GLY A 75 13.03 -5.40 1.16
N TYR A 76 13.06 -6.62 1.68
CA TYR A 76 12.36 -7.01 2.91
C TYR A 76 13.33 -7.31 4.05
N SER A 77 12.98 -6.87 5.26
CA SER A 77 13.62 -7.26 6.52
C SER A 77 12.74 -8.23 7.31
N ASP A 78 11.43 -8.11 7.15
CA ASP A 78 10.39 -8.88 7.84
C ASP A 78 9.22 -9.17 6.89
N TYR A 79 8.18 -9.84 7.40
CA TYR A 79 6.98 -10.17 6.63
C TYR A 79 6.10 -8.95 6.31
N GLN A 80 6.23 -7.84 7.03
CA GLN A 80 5.46 -6.62 6.75
C GLN A 80 5.93 -6.00 5.44
N ASP A 81 7.24 -5.94 5.20
CA ASP A 81 7.83 -5.49 3.93
C ASP A 81 7.37 -6.37 2.74
N VAL A 82 7.21 -7.69 2.96
CA VAL A 82 6.71 -8.62 1.92
C VAL A 82 5.24 -8.37 1.62
N ALA A 83 4.39 -8.31 2.65
CA ALA A 83 2.97 -8.04 2.52
C ALA A 83 2.74 -6.72 1.79
N LEU A 84 3.52 -5.71 2.14
CA LEU A 84 3.51 -4.41 1.51
C LEU A 84 3.87 -4.45 0.02
N GLY A 85 4.93 -5.16 -0.35
CA GLY A 85 5.31 -5.35 -1.75
C GLY A 85 4.22 -6.05 -2.57
N LEU A 86 3.53 -7.02 -1.97
CA LEU A 86 2.39 -7.69 -2.60
C LEU A 86 1.19 -6.75 -2.76
N SER A 87 0.89 -5.93 -1.75
CA SER A 87 -0.18 -4.92 -1.83
C SER A 87 0.07 -3.93 -2.96
N PHE A 88 1.33 -3.52 -3.16
CA PHE A 88 1.71 -2.67 -4.28
C PHE A 88 1.50 -3.31 -5.65
N ALA A 89 1.95 -4.55 -5.81
CA ALA A 89 1.76 -5.28 -7.05
C ALA A 89 0.27 -5.48 -7.37
N LEU A 90 -0.54 -5.78 -6.34
CA LEU A 90 -1.97 -5.91 -6.48
C LEU A 90 -2.65 -4.59 -6.89
N ALA A 91 -2.30 -3.48 -6.26
CA ALA A 91 -2.87 -2.18 -6.61
C ALA A 91 -2.48 -1.74 -8.03
N LEU A 92 -1.25 -2.03 -8.47
CA LEU A 92 -0.84 -1.77 -9.85
C LEU A 92 -1.62 -2.64 -10.84
N HIS A 93 -1.79 -3.93 -10.55
CA HIS A 93 -2.61 -4.83 -11.36
C HIS A 93 -4.05 -4.31 -11.49
N GLN A 94 -4.66 -3.90 -10.38
CA GLN A 94 -6.01 -3.32 -10.38
C GLN A 94 -6.11 -2.03 -11.19
N LEU A 95 -5.12 -1.13 -11.11
CA LEU A 95 -5.09 0.08 -11.93
C LEU A 95 -4.99 -0.24 -13.43
N GLN A 96 -4.15 -1.19 -13.80
CA GLN A 96 -3.98 -1.62 -15.20
C GLN A 96 -5.27 -2.27 -15.73
N GLU A 97 -5.89 -3.16 -14.94
CA GLU A 97 -7.17 -3.80 -15.27
C GLU A 97 -8.28 -2.77 -15.47
N LYS A 98 -8.41 -1.80 -14.56
CA LYS A 98 -9.37 -0.70 -14.68
C LYS A 98 -9.15 0.15 -15.92
N SER A 99 -7.90 0.50 -16.24
CA SER A 99 -7.60 1.26 -17.47
C SER A 99 -7.97 0.50 -18.74
N ASN A 100 -7.80 -0.82 -18.74
CA ASN A 100 -8.18 -1.66 -19.87
C ASN A 100 -9.72 -1.74 -20.02
N LEU A 101 -10.44 -1.85 -18.90
CA LEU A 101 -11.90 -1.83 -18.89
C LEU A 101 -12.44 -0.49 -19.44
N GLU A 102 -11.88 0.64 -19.01
CA GLU A 102 -12.26 1.97 -19.52
C GLU A 102 -11.96 2.14 -21.01
N ALA A 103 -10.82 1.63 -21.50
CA ALA A 103 -10.49 1.64 -22.92
C ALA A 103 -11.51 0.83 -23.75
N ASN A 104 -11.93 -0.34 -23.25
CA ASN A 104 -12.89 -1.21 -23.94
C ASN A 104 -14.32 -0.65 -23.95
N ILE A 105 -14.75 0.05 -22.89
CA ILE A 105 -16.07 0.70 -22.84
C ILE A 105 -16.17 1.82 -23.89
N ASN A 106 -15.05 2.46 -24.22
CA ASN A 106 -15.00 3.49 -25.26
C ASN A 106 -14.92 2.90 -26.69
N SER A 107 -14.73 1.58 -26.84
CA SER A 107 -14.67 0.87 -28.12
C SER A 107 -15.89 -0.02 -28.38
N ASN A 108 -17.08 0.40 -27.93
CA ASN A 108 -18.35 -0.36 -28.00
C ASN A 108 -18.63 -1.02 -29.37
N LEU A 109 -19.29 -2.19 -29.32
CA LEU A 109 -19.69 -3.07 -30.43
C LEU A 109 -18.58 -3.92 -31.09
N ASP A 110 -18.10 -4.95 -30.38
CA ASP A 110 -18.18 -6.31 -30.94
C ASP A 110 -18.08 -7.34 -29.80
N SER A 111 -19.21 -7.96 -29.48
CA SER A 111 -19.37 -8.91 -28.38
C SER A 111 -18.79 -10.27 -28.77
N SER A 112 -17.46 -10.38 -28.79
CA SER A 112 -16.73 -11.65 -28.80
C SER A 112 -15.24 -11.43 -28.51
N PHE A 113 -14.88 -10.79 -27.39
CA PHE A 113 -13.48 -10.47 -27.10
C PHE A 113 -12.86 -11.33 -26.00
N LYS A 114 -12.05 -12.30 -26.45
CA LYS A 114 -11.04 -13.02 -25.68
C LYS A 114 -10.00 -12.02 -25.19
N TYR A 115 -10.02 -11.70 -23.90
CA TYR A 115 -9.10 -10.77 -23.24
C TYR A 115 -7.63 -11.16 -23.51
N LYS A 116 -6.95 -10.41 -24.37
CA LYS A 116 -5.48 -10.36 -24.46
C LYS A 116 -5.11 -8.97 -23.94
N SER A 117 -4.61 -8.89 -22.71
CA SER A 117 -4.24 -7.61 -22.11
C SER A 117 -3.08 -7.01 -22.90
N ASN A 118 -3.23 -5.75 -23.33
CA ASN A 118 -2.14 -4.94 -23.87
C ASN A 118 -1.31 -4.29 -22.75
N SER A 119 -1.56 -4.63 -21.48
CA SER A 119 -0.77 -4.17 -20.34
C SER A 119 0.56 -4.92 -20.30
N GLN A 120 1.67 -4.19 -20.36
CA GLN A 120 3.00 -4.76 -20.23
C GLN A 120 3.11 -5.55 -18.90
N PRO A 121 3.77 -6.72 -18.89
CA PRO A 121 3.88 -7.54 -17.69
C PRO A 121 4.64 -6.78 -16.60
N THR A 122 4.03 -6.67 -15.42
CA THR A 122 4.72 -6.17 -14.23
C THR A 122 5.46 -7.31 -13.57
N GLU A 123 6.79 -7.24 -13.51
CA GLU A 123 7.58 -8.23 -12.77
C GLU A 123 7.73 -7.80 -11.31
N LEU A 124 7.48 -8.70 -10.37
CA LEU A 124 7.69 -8.48 -8.93
C LEU A 124 8.78 -9.41 -8.41
N ALA A 125 9.77 -8.84 -7.72
CA ALA A 125 10.82 -9.59 -7.05
C ALA A 125 11.01 -9.12 -5.61
N PHE A 126 11.34 -10.06 -4.72
CA PHE A 126 11.62 -9.79 -3.31
C PHE A 126 13.04 -10.17 -2.97
N PHE A 127 13.65 -9.41 -2.07
CA PHE A 127 15.01 -9.70 -1.64
C PHE A 127 15.26 -9.35 -0.17
N SER A 128 16.09 -10.17 0.49
CA SER A 128 16.41 -9.98 1.90
C SER A 128 17.42 -8.85 2.11
N LYS A 129 17.07 -7.88 2.94
CA LYS A 129 17.97 -6.79 3.39
C LYS A 129 19.05 -7.25 4.37
N LYS A 130 19.02 -8.51 4.85
CA LYS A 130 20.04 -9.04 5.78
C LYS A 130 21.43 -9.17 5.12
N GLN A 131 21.47 -9.20 3.79
CA GLN A 131 22.71 -9.16 3.01
C GLN A 131 23.02 -7.71 2.59
N SER A 132 24.28 -7.42 2.28
CA SER A 132 24.62 -6.09 1.76
C SER A 132 23.77 -5.82 0.52
N PHE A 133 23.15 -4.64 0.49
CA PHE A 133 22.19 -4.28 -0.56
C PHE A 133 22.78 -4.43 -1.98
N GLU A 134 24.08 -4.16 -2.12
CA GLU A 134 24.86 -4.34 -3.36
C GLU A 134 24.98 -5.81 -3.82
N GLU A 135 25.19 -6.76 -2.90
CA GLU A 135 25.27 -8.20 -3.23
C GLU A 135 23.95 -8.73 -3.77
N VAL A 136 22.85 -8.18 -3.27
CA VAL A 136 21.52 -8.65 -3.62
C VAL A 136 21.11 -8.16 -5.01
N LEU A 137 21.47 -6.92 -5.36
CA LEU A 137 21.29 -6.40 -6.71
C LEU A 137 22.05 -7.23 -7.76
N LYS A 138 23.26 -7.71 -7.41
CA LYS A 138 24.00 -8.64 -8.28
C LYS A 138 23.30 -9.99 -8.49
N LYS A 139 22.50 -10.46 -7.52
CA LYS A 139 21.71 -11.70 -7.69
C LYS A 139 20.46 -11.46 -8.55
N ILE A 140 19.82 -10.31 -8.37
CA ILE A 140 18.65 -9.90 -9.15
C ILE A 140 19.00 -9.79 -10.63
N SER A 141 20.17 -9.22 -10.93
CA SER A 141 20.77 -9.18 -12.26
C SER A 141 20.72 -10.52 -12.99
N ASN A 142 21.21 -11.57 -12.34
CA ASN A 142 21.25 -12.91 -12.91
C ASN A 142 19.85 -13.50 -13.08
N ASN A 143 18.89 -13.20 -12.21
CA ASN A 143 17.55 -13.81 -12.22
C ASN A 143 16.56 -13.10 -13.16
N ILE A 144 16.58 -11.77 -13.23
CA ILE A 144 15.72 -11.00 -14.16
C ILE A 144 16.10 -11.33 -15.61
N SER A 145 17.38 -11.60 -15.87
CA SER A 145 17.85 -12.03 -17.19
C SER A 145 17.29 -13.40 -17.61
N ILE A 146 16.81 -14.24 -16.66
CA ILE A 146 16.31 -15.60 -16.93
C ILE A 146 14.80 -15.63 -17.27
N LYS A 147 14.01 -14.63 -16.87
CA LYS A 147 12.56 -14.59 -17.16
C LYS A 147 12.18 -13.99 -18.52
N LYS A 148 13.16 -13.77 -19.42
CA LYS A 148 12.92 -13.16 -20.73
C LYS A 148 12.26 -14.04 -21.80
N ASN A 149 11.98 -15.30 -21.51
CA ASN A 149 11.40 -16.22 -22.50
C ASN A 149 10.20 -16.98 -21.95
N GLN A 150 9.00 -16.46 -22.20
CA GLN A 150 7.91 -17.33 -22.66
C GLN A 150 7.01 -16.57 -23.63
N PRO A 151 7.29 -16.73 -24.93
CA PRO A 151 6.28 -17.27 -25.83
C PRO A 151 6.81 -18.60 -26.37
N SER A 152 6.12 -19.69 -26.02
CA SER A 152 6.26 -20.96 -26.73
C SER A 152 5.65 -20.82 -28.11
N SER A 153 6.43 -20.30 -29.06
CA SER A 153 6.39 -20.64 -30.49
C SER A 153 7.44 -19.79 -31.20
N THR A 154 8.47 -20.48 -31.68
CA THR A 154 9.44 -20.08 -32.70
C THR A 154 9.12 -18.80 -33.47
N ASP A 155 9.80 -17.71 -33.13
CA ASP A 155 10.19 -16.67 -34.08
C ASP A 155 11.45 -15.97 -33.55
N ASN A 156 12.49 -15.95 -34.39
CA ASN A 156 13.79 -15.36 -34.09
C ASN A 156 13.67 -13.83 -34.02
N LEU A 157 13.38 -13.30 -32.83
CA LEU A 157 13.47 -11.87 -32.56
C LEU A 157 14.59 -11.62 -31.55
N ASN A 158 15.66 -10.98 -32.03
CA ASN A 158 16.76 -10.45 -31.23
C ASN A 158 16.20 -9.28 -30.41
N ILE A 159 15.54 -9.58 -29.28
CA ILE A 159 14.92 -8.57 -28.41
C ILE A 159 16.02 -7.92 -27.59
N LYS A 160 16.58 -6.85 -28.17
CA LYS A 160 17.30 -5.80 -27.44
C LYS A 160 16.48 -5.44 -26.21
N ILE A 161 17.13 -5.34 -25.05
CA ILE A 161 16.48 -4.93 -23.79
C ILE A 161 16.17 -3.43 -23.90
N SER A 162 15.19 -3.06 -24.71
CA SER A 162 14.87 -1.67 -24.98
C SER A 162 13.88 -1.17 -23.94
N ASN A 163 14.39 -0.41 -22.97
CA ASN A 163 13.67 0.42 -22.00
C ASN A 163 12.82 -0.36 -20.98
N LEU A 164 13.33 -0.51 -19.75
CA LEU A 164 12.60 -1.05 -18.59
C LEU A 164 12.62 -0.03 -17.45
N ASN A 165 11.46 0.16 -16.81
CA ASN A 165 11.33 0.93 -15.58
C ASN A 165 11.50 0.01 -14.36
N LEU A 166 12.62 0.15 -13.65
CA LEU A 166 12.89 -0.62 -12.44
C LEU A 166 12.61 0.24 -11.20
N TRP A 167 11.59 -0.14 -10.44
CA TRP A 167 11.27 0.47 -9.15
C TRP A 167 11.88 -0.34 -8.03
N LEU A 168 12.74 0.32 -7.26
CA LEU A 168 13.33 -0.25 -6.07
C LEU A 168 12.64 0.30 -4.83
N VAL A 169 12.07 -0.60 -4.03
CA VAL A 169 11.33 -0.29 -2.82
C VAL A 169 12.01 -0.93 -1.63
N ALA A 170 12.37 -0.17 -0.61
CA ALA A 170 13.04 -0.75 0.55
C ALA A 170 12.81 0.09 1.81
N SER A 171 12.24 -0.49 2.85
CA SER A 171 12.10 0.20 4.13
C SER A 171 13.46 0.42 4.80
N GLY A 172 13.61 1.57 5.45
CA GLY A 172 14.83 1.95 6.17
C GLY A 172 15.89 2.69 5.34
N LEU A 173 15.81 2.68 4.01
CA LEU A 173 16.77 3.39 3.17
C LEU A 173 16.51 4.91 3.10
N ARG A 174 17.57 5.71 3.24
CA ARG A 174 17.55 7.15 2.94
C ARG A 174 17.76 7.36 1.44
N LYS A 175 17.29 8.50 0.90
CA LYS A 175 17.46 8.86 -0.53
C LYS A 175 18.90 8.68 -1.05
N ARG A 176 19.90 9.03 -0.22
CA ARG A 176 21.33 8.92 -0.56
C ARG A 176 21.89 7.50 -0.55
N GLU A 177 21.21 6.56 0.10
CA GLU A 177 21.62 5.16 0.23
C GLU A 177 21.15 4.31 -0.95
N PHE A 178 20.27 4.85 -1.79
CA PHE A 178 19.97 4.26 -3.09
C PHE A 178 21.23 4.34 -3.99
N PRO A 179 21.60 3.26 -4.68
CA PRO A 179 22.76 3.26 -5.56
C PRO A 179 22.56 4.23 -6.73
N LYS A 180 23.66 4.69 -7.32
CA LYS A 180 23.58 5.55 -8.52
C LYS A 180 23.20 4.76 -9.77
N GLN A 181 23.61 3.49 -9.81
CA GLN A 181 23.41 2.58 -10.94
C GLN A 181 23.17 1.17 -10.43
N ILE A 182 22.36 0.41 -11.16
CA ILE A 182 22.10 -1.01 -10.90
C ILE A 182 22.52 -1.78 -12.14
N ILE A 183 23.40 -2.75 -12.00
CA ILE A 183 23.83 -3.61 -13.11
C ILE A 183 22.86 -4.78 -13.15
N ILE A 184 22.08 -4.95 -14.24
CA ILE A 184 21.13 -6.07 -14.40
C ILE A 184 21.74 -7.21 -15.21
N SER A 185 22.57 -6.96 -16.19
CA SER A 185 23.33 -8.01 -16.87
C SER A 185 24.22 -7.31 -17.86
N SER A 186 25.52 -7.59 -17.93
CA SER A 186 26.38 -6.92 -18.91
C SER A 186 25.84 -7.15 -20.34
N PRO A 187 25.54 -6.11 -21.15
CA PRO A 187 25.83 -4.68 -20.96
C PRO A 187 24.70 -3.81 -20.37
N ASN A 188 23.53 -4.36 -20.05
CA ASN A 188 22.36 -3.67 -19.49
C ASN A 188 22.60 -3.17 -18.06
N TYR A 189 22.46 -1.85 -17.90
CA TYR A 189 22.51 -1.15 -16.63
C TYR A 189 21.28 -0.26 -16.48
N CYS A 190 20.93 0.04 -15.24
CA CYS A 190 19.87 0.97 -14.93
C CYS A 190 20.42 2.17 -14.19
N GLN A 191 20.12 3.35 -14.72
CA GLN A 191 20.52 4.61 -14.12
C GLN A 191 19.39 5.15 -13.24
N ARG A 192 19.75 5.63 -12.04
CA ARG A 192 18.80 6.23 -11.13
C ARG A 192 18.20 7.51 -11.72
N ASP A 193 16.87 7.60 -11.73
CA ASP A 193 16.15 8.83 -12.09
C ASP A 193 15.96 9.71 -10.84
N ILE A 194 16.78 10.75 -10.71
CA ILE A 194 16.85 11.58 -9.50
C ILE A 194 15.53 12.33 -9.22
N ASN A 195 14.72 12.54 -10.27
CA ASN A 195 13.44 13.24 -10.20
C ASN A 195 12.31 12.32 -9.72
N GLN A 196 12.53 11.00 -9.76
CA GLN A 196 11.52 9.97 -9.51
C GLN A 196 11.83 9.22 -8.20
N TYR A 197 11.93 10.01 -7.11
CA TYR A 197 12.05 9.52 -5.74
C TYR A 197 10.80 9.89 -4.95
N TYR A 198 10.24 8.93 -4.23
CA TYR A 198 9.04 9.12 -3.43
C TYR A 198 9.16 8.46 -2.07
N ARG A 199 8.38 8.95 -1.11
CA ARG A 199 8.30 8.37 0.24
C ARG A 199 6.89 8.51 0.80
N ILE A 200 6.08 7.47 0.59
CA ILE A 200 4.72 7.38 1.14
C ILE A 200 4.71 6.15 2.05
N GLY A 201 4.98 6.38 3.34
CA GLY A 201 5.26 5.32 4.31
C GLY A 201 6.64 4.66 4.13
N ILE A 202 6.94 4.17 2.93
CA ILE A 202 8.19 3.50 2.54
C ILE A 202 8.82 4.24 1.34
N PRO A 203 10.16 4.40 1.32
CA PRO A 203 10.84 5.05 0.22
C PRO A 203 11.00 4.12 -0.98
N TYR A 204 10.86 4.69 -2.17
CA TYR A 204 11.06 4.00 -3.43
C TYR A 204 11.67 4.92 -4.48
N GLN A 205 12.41 4.31 -5.39
CA GLN A 205 13.25 5.01 -6.35
C GLN A 205 13.14 4.33 -7.72
N LEU A 206 12.91 5.14 -8.76
CA LEU A 206 12.93 4.66 -10.14
C LEU A 206 14.34 4.62 -10.71
N TYR A 207 14.59 3.59 -11.50
CA TYR A 207 15.75 3.43 -12.35
C TYR A 207 15.30 3.16 -13.78
N ARG A 208 15.99 3.76 -14.74
CA ARG A 208 15.76 3.58 -16.17
C ARG A 208 16.82 2.65 -16.73
N CYS A 209 16.41 1.52 -17.29
CA CYS A 209 17.31 0.52 -17.83
C CYS A 209 17.42 0.64 -19.35
N TYR A 210 18.65 0.53 -19.87
CA TYR A 210 19.00 0.69 -21.29
C TYR A 210 19.89 -0.46 -21.79
#